data_AF-A0A2V6LSM8-F1
#
_entry.id   AF-A0A2V6LSM8-F1
#
_cell.length_a   1.000
_cell.length_b   1.000
_cell.length_c   1.000
_cell.angle_alpha   90.00
_cell.angle_beta   90.00
_cell.angle_gamma   90.00
#
_symmetry.space_group_name_H-M   'P 1'
#
loop_
_entity.id
_entity.type
_entity.pdbx_description
1 polymer ?
#
loop_
_entity_poly.entity_id
_entity_poly.type
_entity_poly.pdbx_seq_one_letter_code
_entity_poly.pdbx_strand_id
1 'polypeptide(L)'
;MAHRRSVQCFRCGPISGFRQIDEQGGQSDKLEAVQRSAYQSGILNLRNGLALYQRLKNSIQPEGAQNFAAELQAFVKSVPGAAKAAREREMGENFDKAKLNDVAEVIQKYERLSEMAYVLAVPPVEKNGDWRAVGDNLLRSVGTGEIHPIVSEYAIIGDAYRANDPSLFNQHVNLMANWFAKEQPKATKRASFEFLFNRVQPFSQSMALYVLGFLLACFSWLGWSRVLNRSAFYVLLLALAIHTFGLVSRMYLQERPPVTNLYSSAIFIGWGAVIVSLILERIFRDGIGAACAGAIGFITLIIAHHLAGSGDTLEMLQAVLDTNIWLATHVVAITTGYSAMFLAGMLAIIYVVRGVFTRSLKKQTADSLARMTYGVVCFATLFSFVGTVLGGIWADQSWGRFWGWDPKENGAVLIVLWCAIILHARWGGFIRQRGLMIM
;
A
#
# COMPACT_ATOMS: atom_id res chain seq x y z
N MET A 1 10.02 2.37 -17.36
CA MET A 1 10.45 3.66 -17.94
C MET A 1 9.52 4.84 -17.58
N ALA A 2 8.81 4.81 -16.44
CA ALA A 2 7.78 5.83 -16.11
C ALA A 2 8.21 6.92 -15.09
N HIS A 3 9.48 6.98 -14.66
CA HIS A 3 9.91 7.91 -13.59
C HIS A 3 10.92 8.99 -14.00
N ARG A 4 11.11 9.24 -15.30
CA ARG A 4 12.00 10.32 -15.79
C ARG A 4 11.36 11.16 -16.89
N ARG A 5 10.14 11.65 -16.68
CA ARG A 5 9.75 12.92 -17.33
C ARG A 5 10.25 14.03 -16.42
N SER A 6 11.23 14.74 -16.93
CA SER A 6 12.04 15.73 -16.24
C SER A 6 11.19 16.76 -15.50
N VAL A 7 11.61 17.07 -14.28
CA VAL A 7 11.19 18.18 -13.40
C VAL A 7 11.58 19.54 -14.03
N GLN A 8 11.46 19.71 -15.35
CA GLN A 8 11.85 20.94 -16.06
C GLN A 8 10.78 22.04 -15.98
N CYS A 9 9.54 21.68 -15.66
CA CYS A 9 8.39 22.60 -15.68
C CYS A 9 8.14 23.32 -14.33
N PHE A 10 9.03 23.15 -13.34
CA PHE A 10 8.89 23.73 -11.97
C PHE A 10 9.45 25.15 -11.80
N ARG A 11 9.99 25.76 -12.86
CA ARG A 11 10.67 27.06 -12.79
C ARG A 11 9.77 28.30 -12.81
N CYS A 12 8.45 28.16 -12.93
CA CYS A 12 7.55 29.28 -13.26
C CYS A 12 6.52 29.65 -12.18
N GLY A 13 6.68 29.21 -10.93
CA GLY A 13 5.78 29.58 -9.82
C GLY A 13 6.20 30.88 -9.11
N PRO A 14 5.26 31.74 -8.66
CA PRO A 14 5.53 33.04 -8.02
C PRO A 14 6.02 32.94 -6.56
N ILE A 15 6.31 31.74 -6.04
CA ILE A 15 6.70 31.54 -4.64
C ILE A 15 8.21 31.74 -4.52
N SER A 16 8.62 32.86 -3.90
CA SER A 16 10.02 33.12 -3.56
C SER A 16 10.60 31.95 -2.73
N GLY A 17 11.72 31.38 -3.17
CA GLY A 17 12.39 30.26 -2.49
C GLY A 17 12.11 28.87 -3.08
N PHE A 18 11.11 28.70 -3.95
CA PHE A 18 10.79 27.39 -4.55
C PHE A 18 11.98 26.83 -5.36
N ARG A 19 12.68 27.68 -6.11
CA ARG A 19 13.87 27.29 -6.86
C ARG A 19 14.98 26.76 -5.97
N GLN A 20 15.20 27.40 -4.82
CA GLN A 20 16.20 26.96 -3.85
C GLN A 20 15.80 25.62 -3.23
N ILE A 21 14.52 25.43 -2.91
CA ILE A 21 13.98 24.16 -2.40
C ILE A 21 14.14 23.04 -3.45
N ASP A 22 13.85 23.31 -4.73
CA ASP A 22 14.00 22.31 -5.80
C ASP A 22 15.48 21.95 -6.03
N GLU A 23 16.38 22.94 -6.04
CA GLU A 23 17.82 22.73 -6.20
C GLU A 23 18.41 21.94 -5.02
N GLN A 24 18.14 22.37 -3.78
CA GLN A 24 18.65 21.69 -2.57
C GLN A 24 18.01 20.32 -2.35
N GLY A 25 16.70 20.18 -2.60
CA GLY A 25 16.02 18.90 -2.55
C GLY A 25 16.51 17.95 -3.64
N GLY A 26 16.76 18.44 -4.86
CA GLY A 26 17.35 17.66 -5.94
C GLY A 26 18.79 17.20 -5.68
N GLN A 27 19.58 17.98 -4.92
CA GLN A 27 20.87 17.52 -4.42
C GLN A 27 20.72 16.46 -3.33
N SER A 28 19.76 16.65 -2.41
CA SER A 28 19.48 15.73 -1.31
C SER A 28 18.96 14.37 -1.79
N ASP A 29 18.19 14.35 -2.87
CA ASP A 29 17.61 13.13 -3.49
C ASP A 29 18.69 12.19 -4.08
N LYS A 30 19.90 12.70 -4.34
CA LYS A 30 21.03 11.89 -4.81
C LYS A 30 21.68 11.07 -3.70
N LEU A 31 21.37 11.37 -2.44
CA LEU A 31 21.93 10.69 -1.27
C LEU A 31 20.97 9.59 -0.79
N GLU A 32 21.54 8.46 -0.37
CA GLU A 32 20.76 7.41 0.29
C GLU A 32 20.11 7.92 1.58
N ALA A 33 18.95 7.38 1.94
CA ALA A 33 18.19 7.83 3.10
C ALA A 33 19.01 7.86 4.40
N VAL A 34 19.90 6.87 4.58
CA VAL A 34 20.77 6.75 5.77
C VAL A 34 21.87 7.81 5.81
N GLN A 35 22.23 8.37 4.66
CA GLN A 35 23.29 9.37 4.52
C GLN A 35 22.76 10.81 4.63
N ARG A 36 21.44 11.00 4.61
CA ARG A 36 20.82 12.33 4.64
C ARG A 36 20.77 12.87 6.07
N SER A 37 21.20 14.12 6.25
CA SER A 37 20.96 14.87 7.48
C SER A 37 19.45 15.12 7.70
N ALA A 38 19.07 15.48 8.92
CA ALA A 38 17.68 15.87 9.22
C ALA A 38 17.20 17.02 8.33
N TYR A 39 18.07 18.00 8.05
CA TYR A 39 17.78 19.10 7.15
C TYR A 39 17.58 18.63 5.70
N GLN A 40 18.47 17.78 5.18
CA GLN A 40 18.36 17.24 3.82
C GLN A 40 17.09 16.40 3.63
N SER A 41 16.71 15.63 4.64
CA SER A 41 15.44 14.91 4.66
C SER A 41 14.26 15.88 4.71
N GLY A 42 14.33 16.93 5.53
CA GLY A 42 13.30 17.96 5.62
C GLY A 42 13.08 18.72 4.31
N ILE A 43 14.16 19.19 3.66
CA ILE A 43 14.06 19.96 2.40
C ILE A 43 13.56 19.09 1.24
N LEU A 44 13.96 17.82 1.19
CA LEU A 44 13.45 16.86 0.19
C LEU A 44 11.97 16.58 0.41
N ASN A 45 11.53 16.38 1.66
CA ASN A 45 10.12 16.19 1.98
C ASN A 45 9.29 17.42 1.61
N LEU A 46 9.80 18.63 1.91
CA LEU A 46 9.14 19.87 1.53
C LEU A 46 9.01 20.00 0.00
N ARG A 47 10.10 19.73 -0.74
CA ARG A 47 10.11 19.72 -2.21
C ARG A 47 9.06 18.75 -2.76
N ASN A 48 9.02 17.52 -2.25
CA ASN A 48 8.08 16.49 -2.70
C ASN A 48 6.63 16.87 -2.39
N GLY A 49 6.36 17.42 -1.19
CA GLY A 49 5.04 17.91 -0.81
C GLY A 49 4.58 19.08 -1.69
N LEU A 50 5.47 20.03 -1.97
CA LEU A 50 5.21 21.14 -2.87
C LEU A 50 4.96 20.67 -4.32
N ALA A 51 5.76 19.72 -4.80
CA ALA A 51 5.56 19.13 -6.13
C ALA A 51 4.21 18.42 -6.21
N LEU A 52 3.85 17.63 -5.20
CA LEU A 52 2.54 16.98 -5.12
C LEU A 52 1.41 18.00 -5.09
N TYR A 53 1.51 19.06 -4.29
CA TYR A 53 0.53 20.14 -4.24
C TYR A 53 0.32 20.78 -5.63
N GLN A 54 1.41 21.13 -6.33
CA GLN A 54 1.32 21.73 -7.66
C GLN A 54 0.68 20.79 -8.68
N ARG A 55 1.00 19.50 -8.62
CA ARG A 55 0.41 18.49 -9.51
C ARG A 55 -1.07 18.25 -9.22
N LEU A 56 -1.45 18.16 -7.94
CA LEU A 56 -2.86 18.03 -7.53
C LEU A 56 -3.69 19.24 -7.95
N LYS A 57 -3.18 20.45 -7.70
CA LYS A 57 -3.81 21.72 -8.11
C LYS A 57 -4.08 21.77 -9.61
N ASN A 58 -3.16 21.22 -10.41
CA ASN A 58 -3.24 21.17 -11.88
C ASN A 58 -3.67 19.80 -12.42
N SER A 59 -4.49 19.02 -11.69
CA SER A 59 -4.98 17.73 -12.20
C SER A 59 -6.32 17.81 -12.92
N ILE A 60 -7.21 18.70 -12.47
CA ILE A 60 -8.59 18.79 -12.96
C ILE A 60 -8.83 20.09 -13.72
N GLN A 61 -8.26 21.20 -13.24
CA GLN A 61 -8.46 22.53 -13.81
C GLN A 61 -7.13 23.28 -13.90
N PRO A 62 -6.97 24.18 -14.89
CA PRO A 62 -5.78 25.01 -14.98
C PRO A 62 -5.62 25.95 -13.79
N GLU A 63 -4.38 26.18 -13.38
CA GLU A 63 -4.05 27.23 -12.42
C GLU A 63 -4.57 28.61 -12.88
N GLY A 64 -5.17 29.33 -11.94
CA GLY A 64 -5.67 30.69 -12.15
C GLY A 64 -7.01 30.79 -12.89
N ALA A 65 -7.65 29.67 -13.28
CA ALA A 65 -8.98 29.69 -13.88
C ALA A 65 -10.03 30.21 -12.88
N GLN A 66 -10.77 31.26 -13.28
CA GLN A 66 -11.81 31.87 -12.44
C GLN A 66 -13.19 31.26 -12.76
N ASN A 67 -13.51 31.14 -14.04
CA ASN A 67 -14.72 30.51 -14.57
C ASN A 67 -14.33 29.53 -15.68
N PHE A 68 -13.93 28.33 -15.27
CA PHE A 68 -13.36 27.36 -16.19
C PHE A 68 -14.42 26.80 -17.15
N ALA A 69 -15.68 26.69 -16.74
CA ALA A 69 -16.76 26.24 -17.61
C ALA A 69 -16.99 27.21 -18.78
N ALA A 70 -16.94 28.53 -18.53
CA ALA A 70 -17.03 29.53 -19.58
C ALA A 70 -15.80 29.51 -20.51
N GLU A 71 -14.59 29.41 -19.96
CA GLU A 71 -13.34 29.25 -20.73
C GLU A 71 -13.41 28.00 -21.62
N LEU A 72 -13.88 26.88 -21.07
CA LEU A 72 -14.03 25.62 -21.80
C LEU A 72 -15.09 25.73 -22.90
N GLN A 73 -16.22 26.39 -22.64
CA GLN A 73 -17.26 26.57 -23.65
C GLN A 73 -16.78 27.44 -24.82
N ALA A 74 -15.99 28.48 -24.54
CA ALA A 74 -15.34 29.30 -25.58
C ALA A 74 -14.37 28.44 -26.40
N PHE A 75 -13.56 27.61 -25.73
CA PHE A 75 -12.66 26.67 -26.39
C PHE A 75 -13.42 25.68 -27.29
N VAL A 76 -14.46 25.01 -26.79
CA VAL A 76 -15.32 24.09 -27.56
C VAL A 76 -15.84 24.73 -28.84
N LYS A 77 -16.24 26.01 -28.80
CA LYS A 77 -16.72 26.74 -29.99
C LYS A 77 -15.61 26.97 -31.03
N SER A 78 -14.37 27.15 -30.59
CA SER A 78 -13.21 27.37 -31.46
C SER A 78 -12.62 26.07 -32.05
N VAL A 79 -12.81 24.95 -31.36
CA VAL A 79 -12.19 23.64 -31.67
C VAL A 79 -12.50 23.15 -33.10
N PRO A 80 -13.74 23.14 -33.63
CA PRO A 80 -14.00 22.65 -34.98
C PRO A 80 -13.27 23.44 -36.07
N GLY A 81 -13.16 24.76 -35.90
CA GLY A 81 -12.42 25.63 -36.83
C GLY A 81 -10.92 25.38 -36.78
N ALA A 82 -10.36 25.24 -35.58
CA ALA A 82 -8.96 24.88 -35.39
C ALA A 82 -8.65 23.47 -35.93
N ALA A 83 -9.54 22.50 -35.72
CA ALA A 83 -9.42 21.13 -36.21
C ALA A 83 -9.41 21.05 -37.74
N LYS A 84 -10.25 21.86 -38.40
CA LYS A 84 -10.25 21.98 -39.85
C LYS A 84 -8.93 22.56 -40.35
N ALA A 85 -8.49 23.69 -39.80
CA ALA A 85 -7.23 24.33 -40.18
C ALA A 85 -6.00 23.44 -39.90
N ALA A 86 -6.02 22.64 -38.84
CA ALA A 86 -4.97 21.68 -38.52
C ALA A 86 -4.87 20.56 -39.57
N ARG A 87 -6.01 19.99 -39.99
CA ARG A 87 -6.07 18.97 -41.04
C ARG A 87 -5.64 19.52 -42.40
N GLU A 88 -6.11 20.70 -42.78
CA GLU A 88 -5.71 21.39 -44.02
C GLU A 88 -4.18 21.63 -44.04
N ARG A 89 -3.60 22.04 -42.90
CA ARG A 89 -2.14 22.18 -42.74
C ARG A 89 -1.40 20.85 -42.91
N GLU A 90 -1.89 19.76 -42.34
CA GLU A 90 -1.27 18.42 -42.46
C GLU A 90 -1.32 17.90 -43.91
N MET A 91 -2.39 18.21 -44.64
CA MET A 91 -2.57 17.84 -46.05
C MET A 91 -1.81 18.76 -47.03
N GLY A 92 -1.12 19.79 -46.52
CA GLY A 92 -0.40 20.76 -47.35
C GLY A 92 -1.30 21.74 -48.11
N GLU A 93 -2.56 21.86 -47.69
CA GLU A 93 -3.54 22.78 -48.26
C GLU A 93 -3.41 24.19 -47.66
N ASN A 94 -4.05 25.18 -48.30
CA ASN A 94 -4.16 26.52 -47.72
C ASN A 94 -5.09 26.47 -46.50
N PHE A 95 -4.56 26.87 -45.34
CA PHE A 95 -5.28 26.83 -44.06
C PHE A 95 -5.35 28.22 -43.41
N ASP A 96 -6.40 28.44 -42.62
CA ASP A 96 -6.57 29.68 -41.86
C ASP A 96 -5.68 29.68 -40.60
N LYS A 97 -4.56 30.41 -40.68
CA LYS A 97 -3.63 30.59 -39.54
C LYS A 97 -4.28 31.27 -38.34
N ALA A 98 -5.29 32.12 -38.54
CA ALA A 98 -5.96 32.80 -37.43
C ALA A 98 -6.68 31.78 -36.54
N LYS A 99 -7.32 30.76 -37.13
CA LYS A 99 -8.01 29.69 -36.38
C LYS A 99 -7.08 28.85 -35.51
N LEU A 100 -5.81 28.68 -35.92
CA LEU A 100 -4.82 28.01 -35.09
C LEU A 100 -4.26 28.92 -34.00
N ASN A 101 -4.10 30.21 -34.30
CA ASN A 101 -3.65 31.20 -33.31
C ASN A 101 -4.70 31.43 -32.21
N ASP A 102 -5.99 31.39 -32.55
CA ASP A 102 -7.12 31.55 -31.62
C ASP A 102 -7.08 30.54 -30.46
N VAL A 103 -6.48 29.36 -30.67
CA VAL A 103 -6.36 28.30 -29.65
C VAL A 103 -4.96 28.14 -29.07
N ALA A 104 -3.95 28.85 -29.59
CA ALA A 104 -2.54 28.59 -29.26
C ALA A 104 -2.20 28.84 -27.78
N GLU A 105 -2.69 29.94 -27.20
CA GLU A 105 -2.47 30.26 -25.78
C GLU A 105 -3.18 29.24 -24.86
N VAL A 106 -4.38 28.82 -25.24
CA VAL A 106 -5.18 27.83 -24.52
C VAL A 106 -4.52 26.44 -24.58
N ILE A 107 -3.94 26.08 -25.73
CA ILE A 107 -3.17 24.84 -25.91
C ILE A 107 -1.99 24.81 -24.92
N GLN A 108 -1.19 25.88 -24.81
CA GLN A 108 -0.08 25.93 -23.85
C GLN A 108 -0.53 25.79 -22.39
N LYS A 109 -1.73 26.30 -22.07
CA LYS A 109 -2.35 26.13 -20.74
C LYS A 109 -2.74 24.66 -20.50
N TYR A 110 -3.29 23.98 -21.50
CA TYR A 110 -3.68 22.56 -21.41
C TYR A 110 -2.52 21.57 -21.51
N GLU A 111 -1.43 21.92 -22.20
CA GLU A 111 -0.15 21.20 -22.15
C GLU A 111 0.39 21.17 -20.73
N ARG A 112 0.49 22.33 -20.06
CA ARG A 112 0.89 22.41 -18.65
C ARG A 112 -0.04 21.62 -17.74
N LEU A 113 -1.35 21.69 -17.97
CA LEU A 113 -2.33 20.88 -17.23
C LEU A 113 -2.09 19.38 -17.39
N SER A 114 -1.78 18.94 -18.61
CA SER A 114 -1.49 17.54 -18.91
C SER A 114 -0.17 17.07 -18.27
N GLU A 115 0.89 17.86 -18.40
CA GLU A 115 2.20 17.54 -17.84
C GLU A 115 2.20 17.48 -16.31
N MET A 116 1.44 18.36 -15.67
CA MET A 116 1.36 18.44 -14.21
C MET A 116 0.33 17.47 -13.62
N ALA A 117 -0.49 16.80 -14.43
CA ALA A 117 -1.55 15.94 -13.92
C ALA A 117 -1.00 14.85 -12.97
N TYR A 118 -1.58 14.80 -11.77
CA TYR A 118 -1.41 13.69 -10.84
C TYR A 118 -2.50 12.64 -11.05
N VAL A 119 -3.73 13.10 -11.29
CA VAL A 119 -4.92 12.26 -11.42
C VAL A 119 -5.30 12.10 -12.89
N LEU A 120 -5.48 10.86 -13.33
CA LEU A 120 -6.09 10.53 -14.62
C LEU A 120 -7.61 10.54 -14.45
N ALA A 121 -8.21 11.71 -14.61
CA ALA A 121 -9.61 11.96 -14.23
C ALA A 121 -10.64 11.66 -15.34
N VAL A 122 -10.18 11.47 -16.59
CA VAL A 122 -11.06 11.26 -17.75
C VAL A 122 -11.07 9.77 -18.11
N PRO A 123 -12.23 9.10 -18.05
CA PRO A 123 -12.35 7.69 -18.40
C PRO A 123 -12.20 7.49 -19.91
N PRO A 124 -11.84 6.27 -20.33
CA PRO A 124 -11.84 5.90 -21.74
C PRO A 124 -13.26 5.82 -22.29
N VAL A 125 -13.45 6.20 -23.56
CA VAL A 125 -14.70 5.99 -24.30
C VAL A 125 -14.85 4.53 -24.72
N GLU A 126 -13.72 3.86 -24.99
CA GLU A 126 -13.66 2.44 -25.34
C GLU A 126 -13.52 1.56 -24.09
N LYS A 127 -14.09 0.35 -24.11
CA LYS A 127 -14.11 -0.56 -22.95
C LYS A 127 -12.73 -0.94 -22.40
N ASN A 128 -11.68 -0.89 -23.22
CA ASN A 128 -10.30 -1.26 -22.85
C ASN A 128 -9.31 -0.09 -23.00
N GLY A 129 -9.78 1.15 -23.07
CA GLY A 129 -8.89 2.31 -23.14
C GLY A 129 -8.27 2.67 -21.79
N ASP A 130 -7.21 3.46 -21.82
CA ASP A 130 -6.60 4.02 -20.61
C ASP A 130 -7.31 5.29 -20.17
N TRP A 131 -7.34 5.51 -18.85
CA TRP A 131 -7.73 6.79 -18.26
C TRP A 131 -6.72 7.87 -18.65
N ARG A 132 -7.20 9.10 -18.82
CA ARG A 132 -6.39 10.22 -19.30
C ARG A 132 -6.49 11.42 -18.36
N ALA A 133 -5.46 12.27 -18.40
CA ALA A 133 -5.49 13.58 -17.78
C ALA A 133 -6.52 14.48 -18.49
N VAL A 134 -7.07 15.45 -17.76
CA VAL A 134 -7.98 16.45 -18.35
C VAL A 134 -7.28 17.22 -19.48
N GLY A 135 -6.04 17.66 -19.26
CA GLY A 135 -5.26 18.36 -20.28
C GLY A 135 -5.06 17.55 -21.56
N ASP A 136 -4.71 16.26 -21.46
CA ASP A 136 -4.55 15.38 -22.62
C ASP A 136 -5.86 15.23 -23.42
N ASN A 137 -7.00 15.08 -22.74
CA ASN A 137 -8.30 15.02 -23.41
C ASN A 137 -8.62 16.32 -24.17
N LEU A 138 -8.34 17.47 -23.55
CA LEU A 138 -8.56 18.79 -24.16
C LEU A 138 -7.65 19.02 -25.37
N LEU A 139 -6.38 18.62 -25.31
CA LEU A 139 -5.46 18.74 -26.45
C LEU A 139 -5.89 17.89 -27.64
N ARG A 140 -6.35 16.65 -27.39
CA ARG A 140 -6.82 15.76 -28.45
C ARG A 140 -8.10 16.26 -29.13
N SER A 141 -8.94 17.00 -28.39
CA SER A 141 -10.15 17.59 -28.95
C SER A 141 -9.86 18.53 -30.12
N VAL A 142 -8.67 19.16 -30.18
CA VAL A 142 -8.25 20.00 -31.31
C VAL A 142 -8.15 19.19 -32.59
N GLY A 143 -7.78 17.91 -32.53
CA GLY A 143 -7.74 17.03 -33.70
C GLY A 143 -9.09 16.36 -34.00
N THR A 144 -9.83 15.97 -32.96
CA THR A 144 -11.07 15.17 -33.11
C THR A 144 -12.33 16.00 -33.26
N GLY A 145 -12.33 17.27 -32.81
CA GLY A 145 -13.51 18.12 -32.77
C GLY A 145 -14.41 17.92 -31.54
N GLU A 146 -14.09 16.95 -30.66
CA GLU A 146 -14.97 16.53 -29.56
C GLU A 146 -14.24 16.53 -28.21
N ILE A 147 -14.92 16.99 -27.15
CA ILE A 147 -14.44 16.96 -25.76
C ILE A 147 -15.26 15.93 -24.98
N HIS A 148 -14.61 15.19 -24.08
CA HIS A 148 -15.33 14.24 -23.24
C HIS A 148 -16.27 14.97 -22.26
N PRO A 149 -17.56 14.58 -22.15
CA PRO A 149 -18.55 15.30 -21.33
C PRO A 149 -18.14 15.52 -19.87
N ILE A 150 -17.43 14.54 -19.29
CA ILE A 150 -16.91 14.62 -17.92
C ILE A 150 -16.04 15.85 -17.65
N VAL A 151 -15.33 16.35 -18.66
CA VAL A 151 -14.43 17.51 -18.52
C VAL A 151 -15.26 18.77 -18.24
N SER A 152 -16.42 18.89 -18.90
CA SER A 152 -17.39 19.95 -18.64
C SER A 152 -17.97 19.86 -17.23
N GLU A 153 -18.30 18.65 -16.76
CA GLU A 153 -18.80 18.43 -15.39
C GLU A 153 -17.75 18.86 -14.35
N TYR A 154 -16.48 18.47 -14.54
CA TYR A 154 -15.39 18.91 -13.66
C TYR A 154 -15.23 20.44 -13.64
N ALA A 155 -15.42 21.11 -14.78
CA ALA A 155 -15.35 22.56 -14.85
C ALA A 155 -16.44 23.21 -14.00
N ILE A 156 -17.70 22.79 -14.18
CA ILE A 156 -18.86 23.31 -13.46
C ILE A 156 -18.75 23.03 -11.95
N ILE A 157 -18.34 21.83 -11.56
CA ILE A 157 -18.16 21.45 -10.15
C ILE A 157 -17.14 22.39 -9.47
N GLY A 158 -16.00 22.64 -10.11
CA GLY A 158 -14.99 23.53 -9.53
C GLY A 158 -15.39 25.01 -9.54
N ASP A 159 -16.14 25.48 -10.54
CA ASP A 159 -16.71 26.83 -10.55
C ASP A 159 -17.75 27.00 -9.44
N ALA A 160 -18.66 26.04 -9.27
CA ALA A 160 -19.66 26.03 -8.20
C ALA A 160 -19.00 26.04 -6.82
N TYR A 161 -17.93 25.26 -6.63
CA TYR A 161 -17.14 25.27 -5.40
C TYR A 161 -16.53 26.64 -5.12
N ARG A 162 -15.90 27.28 -6.12
CA ARG A 162 -15.35 28.64 -5.99
C ARG A 162 -16.41 29.70 -5.70
N ALA A 163 -17.59 29.57 -6.30
CA ALA A 163 -18.72 30.46 -6.08
C ALA A 163 -19.46 30.19 -4.75
N ASN A 164 -19.07 29.16 -3.99
CA ASN A 164 -19.75 28.70 -2.79
C ASN A 164 -21.23 28.37 -3.04
N ASP A 165 -21.55 27.74 -4.18
CA ASP A 165 -22.88 27.26 -4.55
C ASP A 165 -22.99 25.74 -4.33
N PRO A 166 -23.44 25.30 -3.13
CA PRO A 166 -23.57 23.88 -2.83
C PRO A 166 -24.68 23.19 -3.62
N SER A 167 -25.69 23.93 -4.09
CA SER A 167 -26.80 23.34 -4.85
C SER A 167 -26.30 22.89 -6.22
N LEU A 168 -25.64 23.79 -6.95
CA LEU A 168 -25.06 23.49 -8.25
C LEU A 168 -23.96 22.44 -8.14
N PHE A 169 -23.10 22.56 -7.12
CA PHE A 169 -22.05 21.57 -6.85
C PHE A 169 -22.63 20.15 -6.68
N ASN A 170 -23.59 19.97 -5.78
CA ASN A 170 -24.18 18.66 -5.50
C ASN A 170 -24.96 18.10 -6.69
N GLN A 171 -25.64 18.96 -7.46
CA GLN A 171 -26.33 18.54 -8.67
C GLN A 171 -25.36 17.89 -9.67
N HIS A 172 -24.26 18.57 -10.00
CA HIS A 172 -23.29 18.07 -10.98
C HIS A 172 -22.46 16.90 -10.45
N VAL A 173 -22.12 16.87 -9.15
CA VAL A 173 -21.52 15.69 -8.53
C VAL A 173 -22.43 14.47 -8.63
N ASN A 174 -23.74 14.62 -8.42
CA ASN A 174 -24.71 13.53 -8.56
C ASN A 174 -24.86 13.06 -10.01
N LEU A 175 -24.89 13.98 -10.98
CA LEU A 175 -24.91 13.64 -12.41
C LEU A 175 -23.67 12.82 -12.78
N MET A 176 -22.50 13.27 -12.36
CA MET A 176 -21.23 12.59 -12.57
C MET A 176 -21.19 11.21 -11.91
N ALA A 177 -21.63 11.10 -10.65
CA ALA A 177 -21.68 9.83 -9.94
C ALA A 177 -22.63 8.81 -10.61
N ASN A 178 -23.80 9.27 -11.06
CA ASN A 178 -24.76 8.43 -11.79
C ASN A 178 -24.19 7.96 -13.13
N TRP A 179 -23.46 8.83 -13.83
CA TRP A 179 -22.79 8.46 -15.07
C TRP A 179 -21.71 7.39 -14.83
N PHE A 180 -20.85 7.55 -13.82
CA PHE A 180 -19.85 6.54 -13.47
C PHE A 180 -20.47 5.22 -13.03
N ALA A 181 -21.57 5.26 -12.27
CA ALA A 181 -22.29 4.06 -11.87
C ALA A 181 -22.85 3.28 -13.07
N LYS A 182 -23.24 3.98 -14.14
CA LYS A 182 -23.77 3.40 -15.38
C LYS A 182 -22.66 2.89 -16.30
N GLU A 183 -21.68 3.73 -16.62
CA GLU A 183 -20.65 3.43 -17.63
C GLU A 183 -19.48 2.61 -17.06
N GLN A 184 -19.17 2.77 -15.76
CA GLN A 184 -18.06 2.10 -15.08
C GLN A 184 -18.53 1.44 -13.76
N PRO A 185 -19.50 0.50 -13.80
CA PRO A 185 -20.13 -0.05 -12.59
C PRO A 185 -19.15 -0.82 -11.69
N LYS A 186 -18.16 -1.50 -12.28
CA LYS A 186 -17.14 -2.25 -11.52
C LYS A 186 -16.20 -1.31 -10.75
N ALA A 187 -15.68 -0.27 -11.41
CA ALA A 187 -14.79 0.70 -10.80
C ALA A 187 -15.51 1.49 -9.69
N THR A 188 -16.76 1.92 -9.94
CA THR A 188 -17.56 2.66 -8.96
C THR A 188 -17.85 1.85 -7.69
N LYS A 189 -18.23 0.56 -7.83
CA LYS A 189 -18.43 -0.34 -6.68
C LYS A 189 -17.15 -0.54 -5.88
N ARG A 190 -16.01 -0.70 -6.56
CA ARG A 190 -14.71 -0.82 -5.90
C ARG A 190 -14.29 0.42 -5.17
N ALA A 191 -14.37 1.59 -5.79
CA ALA A 191 -14.04 2.85 -5.14
C ALA A 191 -14.92 3.10 -3.90
N SER A 192 -16.22 2.76 -3.98
CA SER A 192 -17.13 2.84 -2.83
C SER A 192 -16.71 1.88 -1.70
N PHE A 193 -16.29 0.66 -2.05
CA PHE A 193 -15.78 -0.31 -1.09
C PHE A 193 -14.45 0.11 -0.47
N GLU A 194 -13.56 0.70 -1.26
CA GLU A 194 -12.29 1.27 -0.79
C GLU A 194 -12.52 2.39 0.22
N PHE A 195 -13.48 3.29 -0.05
CA PHE A 195 -13.86 4.34 0.90
C PHE A 195 -14.38 3.74 2.22
N LEU A 196 -15.23 2.71 2.15
CA LEU A 196 -15.69 2.00 3.35
C LEU A 196 -14.51 1.36 4.11
N PHE A 197 -13.61 0.67 3.41
CA PHE A 197 -12.42 0.04 3.98
C PHE A 197 -11.53 1.06 4.71
N ASN A 198 -11.24 2.19 4.06
CA ASN A 198 -10.44 3.27 4.63
C ASN A 198 -11.12 3.98 5.81
N ARG A 199 -12.46 4.04 5.83
CA ARG A 199 -13.22 4.58 6.97
C ARG A 199 -13.27 3.62 8.16
N VAL A 200 -13.42 2.33 7.90
CA VAL A 200 -13.46 1.29 8.95
C VAL A 200 -12.10 1.10 9.60
N GLN A 201 -11.00 1.25 8.84
CA GLN A 201 -9.62 1.06 9.32
C GLN A 201 -9.46 -0.28 10.07
N PRO A 202 -9.74 -1.42 9.42
CA PRO A 202 -9.85 -2.72 10.10
C PRO A 202 -8.59 -3.09 10.89
N PHE A 203 -7.39 -2.75 10.40
CA PHE A 203 -6.15 -3.05 11.11
C PHE A 203 -5.98 -2.25 12.41
N SER A 204 -6.40 -0.98 12.43
CA SER A 204 -6.39 -0.16 13.66
C SER A 204 -7.35 -0.74 14.70
N GLN A 205 -8.54 -1.19 14.25
CA GLN A 205 -9.51 -1.84 15.13
C GLN A 205 -8.99 -3.19 15.66
N SER A 206 -8.42 -4.03 14.79
CA SER A 206 -7.78 -5.28 15.20
C SER A 206 -6.64 -5.05 16.18
N MET A 207 -5.81 -4.02 15.98
CA MET A 207 -4.71 -3.66 16.87
C MET A 207 -5.22 -3.40 18.30
N ALA A 208 -6.26 -2.58 18.46
CA ALA A 208 -6.86 -2.31 19.76
C ALA A 208 -7.41 -3.59 20.43
N LEU A 209 -8.06 -4.46 19.66
CA LEU A 209 -8.60 -5.72 20.17
C LEU A 209 -7.49 -6.72 20.54
N TYR A 210 -6.38 -6.75 19.81
CA TYR A 210 -5.22 -7.59 20.16
C TYR A 210 -4.60 -7.13 21.49
N VAL A 211 -4.48 -5.83 21.72
CA VAL A 211 -4.02 -5.28 23.02
C VAL A 211 -4.98 -5.69 24.13
N LEU A 212 -6.29 -5.51 23.93
CA LEU A 212 -7.28 -5.92 24.92
C LEU A 212 -7.21 -7.42 25.23
N GLY A 213 -7.15 -8.26 24.20
CA GLY A 213 -7.01 -9.71 24.33
C GLY A 213 -5.72 -10.11 25.05
N PHE A 214 -4.61 -9.44 24.75
CA PHE A 214 -3.32 -9.63 25.44
C PHE A 214 -3.43 -9.31 26.93
N LEU A 215 -3.98 -8.14 27.29
CA LEU A 215 -4.15 -7.73 28.68
C LEU A 215 -5.04 -8.71 29.45
N LEU A 216 -6.16 -9.13 28.86
CA LEU A 216 -7.05 -10.14 29.46
C LEU A 216 -6.32 -11.48 29.70
N ALA A 217 -5.49 -11.92 28.74
CA ALA A 217 -4.68 -13.13 28.88
C ALA A 217 -3.61 -12.99 29.97
N CYS A 218 -2.96 -11.83 30.10
CA CYS A 218 -2.01 -11.59 31.18
C CYS A 218 -2.69 -11.52 32.56
N PHE A 219 -3.85 -10.85 32.66
CA PHE A 219 -4.61 -10.77 33.91
C PHE A 219 -5.18 -12.12 34.36
N SER A 220 -5.47 -13.02 33.41
CA SER A 220 -5.93 -14.38 33.74
C SER A 220 -4.93 -15.17 34.58
N TRP A 221 -3.63 -14.80 34.50
CA TRP A 221 -2.57 -15.41 35.30
C TRP A 221 -2.51 -14.88 36.74
N LEU A 222 -3.10 -13.71 37.01
CA LEU A 222 -3.18 -13.10 38.34
C LEU A 222 -4.45 -13.53 39.11
N GLY A 223 -5.51 -13.94 38.42
CA GLY A 223 -6.77 -14.40 39.02
C GLY A 223 -7.88 -14.62 37.98
N TRP A 224 -9.00 -15.23 38.40
CA TRP A 224 -10.21 -15.43 37.54
C TRP A 224 -9.93 -16.09 36.17
N SER A 225 -8.94 -17.00 36.16
CA SER A 225 -8.29 -17.52 34.96
C SER A 225 -9.26 -18.06 33.91
N ARG A 226 -10.32 -18.77 34.32
CA ARG A 226 -11.29 -19.38 33.39
C ARG A 226 -12.12 -18.33 32.63
N VAL A 227 -12.61 -17.29 33.32
CA VAL A 227 -13.45 -16.26 32.69
C VAL A 227 -12.58 -15.37 31.81
N LEU A 228 -11.45 -14.90 32.33
CA LEU A 228 -10.54 -14.02 31.60
C LEU A 228 -9.92 -14.69 30.37
N ASN A 229 -9.48 -15.95 30.46
CA ASN A 229 -8.97 -16.67 29.28
C ASN A 229 -10.06 -16.87 28.21
N ARG A 230 -11.30 -17.17 28.63
CA ARG A 230 -12.41 -17.34 27.69
C ARG A 230 -12.75 -16.01 26.99
N SER A 231 -12.78 -14.92 27.75
CA SER A 231 -12.98 -13.57 27.21
C SER A 231 -11.84 -13.19 26.26
N ALA A 232 -10.58 -13.40 26.66
CA ALA A 232 -9.41 -13.16 25.83
C ALA A 232 -9.50 -13.92 24.50
N PHE A 233 -9.82 -15.22 24.55
CA PHE A 233 -9.94 -16.06 23.36
C PHE A 233 -10.98 -15.52 22.36
N TYR A 234 -12.18 -15.14 22.82
CA TYR A 234 -13.21 -14.62 21.91
C TYR A 234 -12.91 -13.21 21.41
N VAL A 235 -12.31 -12.35 22.23
CA VAL A 235 -11.84 -11.03 21.79
C VAL A 235 -10.77 -11.18 20.70
N LEU A 236 -9.82 -12.10 20.88
CA LEU A 236 -8.78 -12.39 19.89
C LEU A 236 -9.35 -13.04 18.62
N LEU A 237 -10.38 -13.88 18.74
CA LEU A 237 -11.08 -14.44 17.59
C LEU A 237 -11.79 -13.34 16.77
N LEU A 238 -12.41 -12.37 17.44
CA LEU A 238 -13.00 -11.19 16.80
C LEU A 238 -11.91 -10.32 16.13
N ALA A 239 -10.79 -10.08 16.83
CA ALA A 239 -9.64 -9.36 16.29
C ALA A 239 -9.11 -10.02 15.01
N LEU A 240 -9.02 -11.36 15.00
CA LEU A 240 -8.62 -12.16 13.85
C LEU A 240 -9.64 -12.08 12.72
N ALA A 241 -10.95 -12.09 13.02
CA ALA A 241 -12.00 -11.94 12.02
C ALA A 241 -11.91 -10.58 11.30
N ILE A 242 -11.75 -9.49 12.06
CA ILE A 242 -11.57 -8.13 11.49
C ILE A 242 -10.25 -8.03 10.74
N HIS A 243 -9.17 -8.66 11.24
CA HIS A 243 -7.87 -8.69 10.57
C HIS A 243 -8.00 -9.42 9.22
N THR A 244 -8.68 -10.57 9.21
CA THR A 244 -8.95 -11.35 8.00
C THR A 244 -9.81 -10.57 7.02
N PHE A 245 -10.86 -9.89 7.49
CA PHE A 245 -11.65 -8.98 6.67
C PHE A 245 -10.79 -7.90 6.02
N GLY A 246 -9.89 -7.27 6.80
CA GLY A 246 -8.96 -6.27 6.27
C GLY A 246 -8.05 -6.82 5.17
N LEU A 247 -7.50 -8.02 5.38
CA LEU A 247 -6.62 -8.69 4.42
C LEU A 247 -7.35 -9.09 3.13
N VAL A 248 -8.52 -9.72 3.23
CA VAL A 248 -9.36 -10.10 2.09
C VAL A 248 -9.85 -8.87 1.32
N SER A 249 -10.23 -7.81 2.02
CA SER A 249 -10.64 -6.54 1.40
C SER A 249 -9.52 -5.97 0.54
N ARG A 250 -8.27 -6.02 1.02
CA ARG A 250 -7.10 -5.59 0.24
C ARG A 250 -6.86 -6.46 -0.98
N MET A 251 -6.99 -7.79 -0.86
CA MET A 251 -6.87 -8.69 -2.01
C MET A 251 -7.91 -8.35 -3.09
N TYR A 252 -9.15 -8.04 -2.68
CA TYR A 252 -10.21 -7.63 -3.59
C TYR A 252 -9.95 -6.27 -4.27
N LEU A 253 -9.42 -5.31 -3.52
CA LEU A 253 -9.09 -3.96 -4.01
C LEU A 253 -7.87 -3.97 -4.95
N GLN A 254 -6.82 -4.72 -4.60
CA GLN A 254 -5.59 -4.81 -5.38
C GLN A 254 -5.65 -5.82 -6.53
N GLU A 255 -6.69 -6.66 -6.59
CA GLU A 255 -6.84 -7.79 -7.53
C GLU A 255 -5.71 -8.81 -7.47
N ARG A 256 -5.09 -8.95 -6.31
CA ARG A 256 -3.87 -9.72 -6.16
C ARG A 256 -3.86 -10.55 -4.89
N PRO A 257 -3.07 -11.65 -4.89
CA PRO A 257 -2.74 -12.37 -3.66
C PRO A 257 -2.19 -11.45 -2.57
N PRO A 258 -2.25 -11.87 -1.30
CA PRO A 258 -1.70 -11.07 -0.21
C PRO A 258 -0.18 -10.93 -0.34
N VAL A 259 0.38 -9.97 0.38
CA VAL A 259 1.83 -9.71 0.47
C VAL A 259 2.42 -9.11 -0.82
N THR A 260 2.05 -7.86 -1.10
CA THR A 260 2.52 -7.09 -2.26
C THR A 260 3.68 -6.14 -1.93
N ASN A 261 3.80 -5.74 -0.66
CA ASN A 261 4.83 -4.84 -0.15
C ASN A 261 5.16 -5.14 1.32
N LEU A 262 6.19 -4.48 1.88
CA LEU A 262 6.64 -4.70 3.26
C LEU A 262 5.52 -4.48 4.30
N TYR A 263 4.67 -3.48 4.07
CA TYR A 263 3.48 -3.22 4.89
C TYR A 263 2.57 -4.44 4.97
N SER A 264 2.18 -4.98 3.81
CA SER A 264 1.30 -6.15 3.72
C SER A 264 1.98 -7.45 4.18
N SER A 265 3.31 -7.56 4.09
CA SER A 265 4.08 -8.66 4.68
C SER A 265 3.94 -8.70 6.20
N ALA A 266 4.10 -7.56 6.88
CA ALA A 266 3.97 -7.47 8.34
C ALA A 266 2.56 -7.89 8.80
N ILE A 267 1.52 -7.43 8.10
CA ILE A 267 0.12 -7.80 8.34
C ILE A 267 -0.08 -9.31 8.19
N PHE A 268 0.39 -9.90 7.09
CA PHE A 268 0.22 -11.32 6.82
C PHE A 268 0.96 -12.20 7.84
N ILE A 269 2.18 -11.82 8.21
CA ILE A 269 2.99 -12.53 9.23
C ILE A 269 2.25 -12.56 10.56
N GLY A 270 1.69 -11.41 10.98
CA GLY A 270 0.90 -11.31 12.19
C GLY A 270 -0.35 -12.19 12.15
N TRP A 271 -1.09 -12.12 11.05
CA TRP A 271 -2.30 -12.92 10.81
C TRP A 271 -2.02 -14.42 10.92
N GLY A 272 -0.99 -14.92 10.22
CA GLY A 272 -0.61 -16.33 10.25
C GLY A 272 -0.19 -16.80 11.64
N ALA A 273 0.64 -16.01 12.34
CA ALA A 273 1.10 -16.34 13.69
C ALA A 273 -0.04 -16.33 14.72
N VAL A 274 -0.99 -15.40 14.59
CA VAL A 274 -2.21 -15.35 15.44
C VAL A 274 -3.06 -16.60 15.24
N ILE A 275 -3.28 -17.05 14.00
CA ILE A 275 -4.04 -18.28 13.71
C ILE A 275 -3.42 -19.47 14.45
N VAL A 276 -2.11 -19.67 14.27
CA VAL A 276 -1.41 -20.79 14.91
C VAL A 276 -1.45 -20.65 16.43
N SER A 277 -1.29 -19.43 16.96
CA SER A 277 -1.38 -19.15 18.41
C SER A 277 -2.75 -19.50 18.99
N LEU A 278 -3.84 -19.19 18.29
CA LEU A 278 -5.20 -19.54 18.72
C LEU A 278 -5.48 -21.04 18.60
N ILE A 279 -4.90 -21.72 17.60
CA ILE A 279 -4.94 -23.19 17.50
C ILE A 279 -4.23 -23.81 18.71
N LEU A 280 -3.04 -23.31 19.05
CA LEU A 280 -2.31 -23.76 20.24
C LEU A 280 -3.10 -23.51 21.52
N GLU A 281 -3.71 -22.33 21.67
CA GLU A 281 -4.60 -22.03 22.81
C GLU A 281 -5.77 -23.02 22.89
N ARG A 282 -6.37 -23.38 21.74
CA ARG A 282 -7.49 -24.31 21.69
C ARG A 282 -7.12 -25.74 22.11
N ILE A 283 -5.87 -26.14 21.88
CA ILE A 283 -5.31 -27.46 22.21
C ILE A 283 -4.83 -27.49 23.67
N PHE A 284 -3.99 -26.54 24.08
CA PHE A 284 -3.33 -26.55 25.40
C PHE A 284 -4.10 -25.83 26.50
N ARG A 285 -4.94 -24.85 26.16
CA ARG A 285 -5.87 -24.13 27.06
C ARG A 285 -5.24 -23.55 28.33
N ASP A 286 -4.00 -23.10 28.24
CA ASP A 286 -3.22 -22.56 29.36
C ASP A 286 -3.10 -21.01 29.33
N GLY A 287 -3.76 -20.34 28.39
CA GLY A 287 -3.72 -18.89 28.20
C GLY A 287 -2.45 -18.38 27.51
N ILE A 288 -1.46 -19.24 27.26
CA ILE A 288 -0.21 -18.85 26.62
C ILE A 288 -0.42 -18.55 25.14
N GLY A 289 -1.23 -19.36 24.45
CA GLY A 289 -1.55 -19.12 23.05
C GLY A 289 -2.35 -17.82 22.88
N ALA A 290 -3.25 -17.51 23.82
CA ALA A 290 -3.95 -16.22 23.84
C ALA A 290 -2.99 -15.03 24.03
N ALA A 291 -2.04 -15.12 24.96
CA ALA A 291 -1.03 -14.08 25.16
C ALA A 291 -0.13 -13.90 23.91
N CYS A 292 0.33 -15.00 23.29
CA CYS A 292 1.08 -14.95 22.03
C CYS A 292 0.28 -14.28 20.92
N ALA A 293 -0.99 -14.68 20.73
CA ALA A 293 -1.85 -14.10 19.70
C ALA A 293 -2.02 -12.59 19.89
N GLY A 294 -2.33 -12.13 21.11
CA GLY A 294 -2.47 -10.71 21.40
C GLY A 294 -1.17 -9.92 21.19
N ALA A 295 -0.04 -10.42 21.69
CA ALA A 295 1.25 -9.75 21.56
C ALA A 295 1.71 -9.68 20.10
N ILE A 296 1.70 -10.81 19.38
CA ILE A 296 2.15 -10.89 17.99
C ILE A 296 1.23 -10.07 17.09
N GLY A 297 -0.09 -10.19 17.26
CA GLY A 297 -1.08 -9.44 16.49
C GLY A 297 -0.91 -7.93 16.67
N PHE A 298 -0.64 -7.46 17.89
CA PHE A 298 -0.34 -6.06 18.14
C PHE A 298 1.00 -5.62 17.53
N ILE A 299 2.10 -6.33 17.84
CA ILE A 299 3.46 -5.96 17.43
C ILE A 299 3.57 -5.89 15.89
N THR A 300 3.00 -6.86 15.18
CA THR A 300 3.03 -6.85 13.71
C THR A 300 2.23 -5.71 13.11
N LEU A 301 1.05 -5.40 13.64
CA LEU A 301 0.24 -4.29 13.14
C LEU A 301 0.84 -2.92 13.45
N ILE A 302 1.51 -2.74 14.60
CA ILE A 302 2.20 -1.47 14.88
C ILE A 302 3.42 -1.29 13.98
N ILE A 303 4.16 -2.38 13.69
CA ILE A 303 5.24 -2.36 12.69
C ILE A 303 4.67 -1.99 11.31
N ALA A 304 3.55 -2.60 10.90
CA ALA A 304 2.90 -2.25 9.65
C ALA A 304 2.48 -0.78 9.62
N HIS A 305 1.91 -0.25 10.71
CA HIS A 305 1.54 1.17 10.79
C HIS A 305 2.74 2.10 10.58
N HIS A 306 3.90 1.79 11.16
CA HIS A 306 5.12 2.57 10.94
C HIS A 306 5.72 2.39 9.53
N LEU A 307 5.55 1.22 8.91
CA LEU A 307 5.96 0.98 7.53
C LEU A 307 5.06 1.71 6.51
N ALA A 308 3.80 1.98 6.84
CA ALA A 308 2.90 2.77 6.01
C ALA A 308 3.32 4.25 5.93
N GLY A 309 3.87 4.80 7.02
CA GLY A 309 4.21 6.21 7.10
C GLY A 309 3.00 7.12 6.83
N SER A 310 3.18 8.12 5.95
CA SER A 310 2.11 9.01 5.46
C SER A 310 1.67 8.69 4.01
N GLY A 311 2.09 7.55 3.48
CA GLY A 311 1.91 7.18 2.08
C GLY A 311 0.65 6.37 1.79
N ASP A 312 0.43 6.09 0.52
CA ASP A 312 -0.56 5.12 0.07
C ASP A 312 -0.10 3.71 0.49
N THR A 313 -0.99 2.92 1.10
CA THR A 313 -0.66 1.53 1.47
C THR A 313 -1.02 0.53 0.36
N LEU A 314 -1.80 0.96 -0.63
CA LEU A 314 -2.24 0.17 -1.79
C LEU A 314 -1.38 0.47 -3.03
N GLU A 315 -0.08 0.68 -2.84
CA GLU A 315 0.85 1.05 -3.92
C GLU A 315 0.81 0.08 -5.11
N MET A 316 1.05 0.65 -6.31
CA MET A 316 1.28 -0.11 -7.52
C MET A 316 2.55 -0.97 -7.39
N LEU A 317 2.42 -2.27 -7.63
CA LEU A 317 3.52 -3.21 -7.60
C LEU A 317 4.58 -2.89 -8.66
N GLN A 318 5.83 -3.21 -8.35
CA GLN A 318 6.91 -3.21 -9.34
C GLN A 318 6.57 -4.22 -10.44
N ALA A 319 6.76 -3.83 -11.71
CA ALA A 319 6.36 -4.60 -12.88
C ALA A 319 6.94 -6.03 -12.95
N VAL A 320 8.04 -6.31 -12.25
CA VAL A 320 8.65 -7.65 -12.19
C VAL A 320 7.89 -8.59 -11.24
N LEU A 321 7.16 -8.06 -10.25
CA LEU A 321 6.32 -8.82 -9.31
C LEU A 321 4.92 -9.15 -9.86
N ASP A 322 4.64 -8.87 -11.13
CA ASP A 322 3.30 -8.98 -11.71
C ASP A 322 2.85 -10.45 -11.97
N THR A 323 3.76 -11.42 -11.83
CA THR A 323 3.41 -12.85 -12.01
C THR A 323 2.67 -13.40 -10.79
N ASN A 324 1.34 -13.50 -10.89
CA ASN A 324 0.46 -13.96 -9.81
C ASN A 324 0.81 -15.33 -9.23
N ILE A 325 1.39 -16.25 -10.02
CA ILE A 325 1.75 -17.59 -9.55
C ILE A 325 2.87 -17.54 -8.51
N TRP A 326 3.95 -16.82 -8.79
CA TRP A 326 5.11 -16.73 -7.89
C TRP A 326 4.78 -15.91 -6.65
N LEU A 327 4.03 -14.81 -6.81
CA LEU A 327 3.51 -14.03 -5.70
C LEU A 327 2.63 -14.90 -4.77
N ALA A 328 1.73 -15.71 -5.34
CA ALA A 328 0.83 -16.56 -4.55
C ALA A 328 1.51 -17.77 -3.89
N THR A 329 2.62 -18.28 -4.44
CA THR A 329 3.24 -19.53 -3.97
C THR A 329 4.49 -19.27 -3.15
N HIS A 330 5.53 -18.68 -3.75
CA HIS A 330 6.81 -18.40 -3.10
C HIS A 330 6.63 -17.46 -1.89
N VAL A 331 6.01 -16.29 -2.11
CA VAL A 331 5.92 -15.25 -1.08
C VAL A 331 5.03 -15.70 0.07
N VAL A 332 3.92 -16.37 -0.22
CA VAL A 332 3.04 -16.93 0.82
C VAL A 332 3.75 -18.05 1.60
N ALA A 333 4.48 -18.95 0.93
CA ALA A 333 5.22 -20.01 1.60
C ALA A 333 6.29 -19.45 2.55
N ILE A 334 7.12 -18.53 2.08
CA ILE A 334 8.21 -17.98 2.90
C ILE A 334 7.67 -17.15 4.08
N THR A 335 6.64 -16.34 3.87
CA THR A 335 6.03 -15.54 4.95
C THR A 335 5.26 -16.38 5.96
N THR A 336 4.72 -17.53 5.54
CA THR A 336 4.16 -18.54 6.46
C THR A 336 5.27 -19.10 7.37
N GLY A 337 6.46 -19.37 6.81
CA GLY A 337 7.64 -19.73 7.59
C GLY A 337 8.04 -18.65 8.61
N TYR A 338 8.04 -17.39 8.20
CA TYR A 338 8.35 -16.25 9.08
C TYR A 338 7.33 -16.08 10.20
N SER A 339 6.05 -16.31 9.92
CA SER A 339 4.97 -16.32 10.92
C SER A 339 5.23 -17.35 12.01
N ALA A 340 5.62 -18.56 11.61
CA ALA A 340 5.95 -19.63 12.53
C ALA A 340 7.22 -19.30 13.34
N MET A 341 8.27 -18.79 12.71
CA MET A 341 9.48 -18.40 13.42
C MET A 341 9.21 -17.29 14.45
N PHE A 342 8.36 -16.33 14.12
CA PHE A 342 7.99 -15.27 15.05
C PHE A 342 7.21 -15.82 16.26
N LEU A 343 6.31 -16.78 16.04
CA LEU A 343 5.62 -17.49 17.11
C LEU A 343 6.59 -18.30 17.99
N ALA A 344 7.54 -19.02 17.40
CA ALA A 344 8.57 -19.75 18.15
C ALA A 344 9.36 -18.80 19.08
N GLY A 345 9.78 -17.65 18.55
CA GLY A 345 10.45 -16.61 19.33
C GLY A 345 9.58 -16.07 20.48
N MET A 346 8.29 -15.84 20.25
CA MET A 346 7.38 -15.39 21.30
C MET A 346 7.19 -16.45 22.41
N LEU A 347 7.02 -17.72 22.05
CA LEU A 347 6.95 -18.82 23.00
C LEU A 347 8.24 -18.95 23.82
N ALA A 348 9.40 -18.77 23.17
CA ALA A 348 10.72 -18.71 23.78
C ALA A 348 10.84 -17.57 24.81
N ILE A 349 10.43 -16.36 24.43
CA ILE A 349 10.42 -15.19 25.33
C ILE A 349 9.53 -15.46 26.56
N ILE A 350 8.32 -15.99 26.38
CA ILE A 350 7.43 -16.31 27.50
C ILE A 350 8.07 -17.34 28.44
N TYR A 351 8.73 -18.37 27.90
CA TYR A 351 9.45 -19.36 28.69
C TYR A 351 10.57 -18.72 29.53
N VAL A 352 11.42 -17.91 28.89
CA VAL A 352 12.56 -17.26 29.56
C VAL A 352 12.06 -16.29 30.62
N VAL A 353 11.06 -15.47 30.30
CA VAL A 353 10.52 -14.50 31.25
C VAL A 353 9.93 -15.19 32.48
N ARG A 354 9.12 -16.24 32.27
CA ARG A 354 8.51 -16.99 33.38
C ARG A 354 9.49 -17.86 34.15
N GLY A 355 10.61 -18.25 33.53
CA GLY A 355 11.64 -19.08 34.15
C GLY A 355 12.69 -18.29 34.92
N VAL A 356 12.97 -17.04 34.51
CA VAL A 356 14.00 -16.18 35.12
C VAL A 356 13.38 -15.15 36.07
N PHE A 357 12.33 -14.45 35.64
CA PHE A 357 11.73 -13.35 36.42
C PHE A 357 10.55 -13.79 37.29
N THR A 358 10.17 -15.07 37.24
CA THR A 358 9.06 -15.59 38.07
C THR A 358 9.38 -17.01 38.54
N ARG A 359 8.77 -17.45 39.65
CA ARG A 359 8.76 -18.87 40.06
C ARG A 359 7.53 -19.63 39.54
N SER A 360 6.85 -19.09 38.53
CA SER A 360 5.55 -19.60 38.05
C SER A 360 5.66 -20.69 36.99
N LEU A 361 6.87 -20.99 36.50
CA LEU A 361 7.09 -21.99 35.46
C LEU A 361 7.16 -23.41 36.04
N LYS A 362 6.00 -24.09 36.06
CA LYS A 362 5.92 -25.51 36.42
C LYS A 362 6.51 -26.39 35.32
N LYS A 363 7.05 -27.56 35.70
CA LYS A 363 7.65 -28.53 34.76
C LYS A 363 6.72 -28.88 33.59
N GLN A 364 5.45 -29.14 33.86
CA GLN A 364 4.46 -29.45 32.81
C GLN A 364 4.30 -28.32 31.77
N THR A 365 4.28 -27.06 32.23
CA THR A 365 4.19 -25.89 31.34
C THR A 365 5.47 -25.70 30.54
N ALA A 366 6.64 -25.88 31.18
CA ALA A 366 7.93 -25.87 30.51
C ALA A 366 8.03 -26.94 29.40
N ASP A 367 7.59 -28.16 29.68
CA ASP A 367 7.57 -29.27 28.73
C ASP A 367 6.61 -29.01 27.56
N SER A 368 5.45 -28.39 27.83
CA SER A 368 4.51 -27.98 26.76
C SER A 368 5.09 -26.87 25.89
N LEU A 369 5.66 -25.82 26.48
CA LEU A 369 6.31 -24.73 25.75
C LEU A 369 7.44 -25.24 24.86
N ALA A 370 8.30 -26.12 25.38
CA ALA A 370 9.40 -26.69 24.61
C ALA A 370 8.90 -27.57 23.44
N ARG A 371 7.85 -28.38 23.65
CA ARG A 371 7.25 -29.20 22.58
C ARG A 371 6.58 -28.34 21.51
N MET A 372 5.84 -27.31 21.91
CA MET A 372 5.23 -26.36 20.97
C MET A 372 6.30 -25.65 20.14
N THR A 373 7.32 -25.09 20.80
CA THR A 373 8.42 -24.38 20.13
C THR A 373 9.14 -25.29 19.14
N TYR A 374 9.47 -26.53 19.54
CA TYR A 374 10.10 -27.49 18.63
C TYR A 374 9.24 -27.78 17.39
N GLY A 375 7.93 -28.03 17.57
CA GLY A 375 7.01 -28.27 16.45
C GLY A 375 6.87 -27.07 15.52
N VAL A 376 6.79 -25.86 16.08
CA VAL A 376 6.73 -24.61 15.33
C VAL A 376 8.03 -24.35 14.55
N VAL A 377 9.19 -24.64 15.14
CA VAL A 377 10.49 -24.53 14.44
C VAL A 377 10.57 -25.52 13.28
N CYS A 378 10.13 -26.78 13.45
CA CYS A 378 10.05 -27.74 12.34
C CYS A 378 9.18 -27.23 11.19
N PHE A 379 8.01 -26.68 11.51
CA PHE A 379 7.12 -26.08 10.52
C PHE A 379 7.76 -24.86 9.84
N ALA A 380 8.40 -23.97 10.62
CA ALA A 380 9.12 -22.81 10.11
C ALA A 380 10.25 -23.21 9.15
N THR A 381 11.02 -24.25 9.48
CA THR A 381 12.09 -24.78 8.60
C THR A 381 11.53 -25.21 7.26
N LEU A 382 10.45 -26.01 7.24
CA LEU A 382 9.86 -26.53 6.01
C LEU A 382 9.42 -25.37 5.09
N PHE A 383 8.61 -24.46 5.61
CA PHE A 383 8.04 -23.37 4.81
C PHE A 383 9.07 -22.31 4.43
N SER A 384 10.01 -21.99 5.31
CA SER A 384 11.09 -21.04 5.00
C SER A 384 12.06 -21.62 3.97
N PHE A 385 12.39 -22.91 4.06
CA PHE A 385 13.27 -23.57 3.08
C PHE A 385 12.60 -23.66 1.71
N VAL A 386 11.40 -24.23 1.65
CA VAL A 386 10.64 -24.34 0.38
C VAL A 386 10.40 -22.96 -0.21
N GLY A 387 10.00 -21.99 0.62
CA GLY A 387 9.86 -20.60 0.21
C GLY A 387 11.15 -20.03 -0.38
N THR A 388 12.29 -20.20 0.28
CA THR A 388 13.59 -19.69 -0.20
C THR A 388 13.99 -20.32 -1.54
N VAL A 389 13.81 -21.64 -1.70
CA VAL A 389 14.11 -22.34 -2.97
C VAL A 389 13.20 -21.87 -4.09
N LEU A 390 11.89 -21.75 -3.84
CA LEU A 390 10.94 -21.22 -4.83
C LEU A 390 11.27 -19.78 -5.22
N GLY A 391 11.80 -18.98 -4.28
CA GLY A 391 12.27 -17.62 -4.54
C GLY A 391 13.45 -17.58 -5.50
N GLY A 392 14.41 -18.51 -5.35
CA GLY A 392 15.53 -18.64 -6.28
C GLY A 392 15.09 -19.05 -7.69
N ILE A 393 14.10 -19.94 -7.81
CA ILE A 393 13.54 -20.32 -9.12
C ILE A 393 12.87 -19.11 -9.79
N TRP A 394 12.11 -18.32 -9.03
CA TRP A 394 11.52 -17.08 -9.53
C TRP A 394 12.58 -16.06 -9.96
N ALA A 395 13.65 -15.91 -9.18
CA ALA A 395 14.75 -15.00 -9.50
C ALA A 395 15.46 -15.43 -10.79
N ASP A 396 15.65 -16.73 -11.00
CA ASP A 396 16.24 -17.27 -12.23
C ASP A 396 15.37 -16.95 -13.46
N GLN A 397 14.06 -17.14 -13.34
CA GLN A 397 13.12 -16.83 -14.42
C GLN A 397 12.99 -15.32 -14.71
N SER A 398 13.13 -14.48 -13.68
CA SER A 398 12.89 -13.04 -13.78
C SER A 398 14.15 -12.24 -14.13
N TRP A 399 15.31 -12.66 -13.60
CA TRP A 399 16.58 -11.94 -13.68
C TRP A 399 17.70 -12.74 -14.35
N GLY A 400 17.46 -14.01 -14.71
CA GLY A 400 18.47 -14.89 -15.30
C GLY A 400 19.53 -15.38 -14.31
N ARG A 401 19.25 -15.29 -13.00
CA ARG A 401 20.13 -15.81 -11.94
C ARG A 401 19.33 -16.35 -10.76
N PHE A 402 19.71 -17.52 -10.27
CA PHE A 402 19.08 -18.13 -9.09
C PHE A 402 19.33 -17.37 -7.78
N TRP A 403 20.49 -16.72 -7.64
CA TRP A 403 20.91 -16.03 -6.41
C TRP A 403 21.86 -14.88 -6.71
N GLY A 404 21.84 -13.82 -5.92
CA GLY A 404 22.65 -12.61 -6.11
C GLY A 404 22.99 -11.86 -4.83
N TRP A 405 22.79 -12.47 -3.66
CA TRP A 405 23.28 -12.00 -2.37
C TRP A 405 22.73 -10.64 -1.92
N ASP A 406 21.53 -10.27 -2.37
CA ASP A 406 20.89 -9.06 -1.88
C ASP A 406 20.37 -9.26 -0.43
N PRO A 407 20.11 -8.16 0.32
CA PRO A 407 19.70 -8.26 1.71
C PRO A 407 18.46 -9.14 1.98
N LYS A 408 17.52 -9.25 1.02
CA LYS A 408 16.32 -10.09 1.18
C LYS A 408 16.66 -11.57 1.03
N GLU A 409 17.42 -11.89 -0.02
CA GLU A 409 17.95 -13.24 -0.26
C GLU A 409 18.79 -13.71 0.94
N ASN A 410 19.72 -12.88 1.43
CA ASN A 410 20.55 -13.22 2.60
C ASN A 410 19.71 -13.41 3.87
N GLY A 411 18.73 -12.55 4.11
CA GLY A 411 17.81 -12.67 5.24
C GLY A 411 17.02 -13.98 5.22
N ALA A 412 16.55 -14.40 4.03
CA ALA A 412 15.82 -15.66 3.87
C ALA A 412 16.69 -16.88 4.24
N VAL A 413 17.92 -16.95 3.73
CA VAL A 413 18.85 -18.05 4.05
C VAL A 413 19.24 -18.05 5.53
N LEU A 414 19.47 -16.89 6.14
CA LEU A 414 19.81 -16.81 7.57
C LEU A 414 18.72 -17.43 8.45
N ILE A 415 17.45 -17.20 8.15
CA ILE A 415 16.32 -17.79 8.90
C ILE A 415 16.32 -19.33 8.76
N VAL A 416 16.51 -19.83 7.53
CA VAL A 416 16.58 -21.28 7.27
C VAL A 416 17.73 -21.92 8.03
N LEU A 417 18.92 -21.32 7.96
CA LEU A 417 20.11 -21.80 8.66
C LEU A 417 19.92 -21.76 10.17
N TRP A 418 19.32 -20.71 10.72
CA TRP A 418 19.04 -20.61 12.14
C TRP A 418 18.12 -21.73 12.62
N CYS A 419 17.02 -21.98 11.89
CA CYS A 419 16.13 -23.09 12.22
C CYS A 419 16.83 -24.45 12.12
N ALA A 420 17.66 -24.65 11.08
CA ALA A 420 18.43 -25.87 10.92
C ALA A 420 19.44 -26.08 12.06
N ILE A 421 20.12 -25.04 12.50
CA ILE A 421 21.05 -25.07 13.64
C ILE A 421 20.30 -25.47 14.92
N ILE A 422 19.16 -24.86 15.21
CA ILE A 422 18.33 -25.19 16.38
C ILE A 422 17.95 -26.67 16.37
N LEU A 423 17.42 -27.16 15.25
CA LEU A 423 16.96 -28.55 15.13
C LEU A 423 18.13 -29.54 15.19
N HIS A 424 19.25 -29.25 14.52
CA HIS A 424 20.45 -30.07 14.54
C HIS A 424 21.06 -30.14 15.94
N ALA A 425 21.19 -29.01 16.63
CA ALA A 425 21.69 -28.95 17.99
C ALA A 425 20.80 -29.75 18.96
N ARG A 426 19.47 -29.69 18.76
CA ARG A 426 18.50 -30.40 19.58
C ARG A 426 18.53 -31.90 19.35
N TRP A 427 18.62 -32.33 18.09
CA TRP A 427 18.69 -33.73 17.71
C TRP A 427 20.03 -34.35 18.13
N GLY A 428 21.14 -33.64 17.92
CA GLY A 428 22.49 -34.07 18.32
C GLY A 428 22.73 -34.07 19.84
N GLY A 429 21.74 -33.67 20.66
CA GLY A 429 21.85 -33.66 22.12
C GLY A 429 22.72 -32.55 22.70
N PHE A 430 23.25 -31.64 21.87
CA PHE A 430 24.05 -30.49 22.29
C PHE A 430 23.24 -29.51 23.15
N ILE A 431 21.94 -29.36 22.84
CA ILE A 431 21.03 -28.50 23.61
C ILE A 431 19.87 -29.28 24.23
N ARG A 432 19.59 -28.95 25.49
CA ARG A 432 18.38 -29.40 26.21
C ARG A 432 17.25 -28.39 26.02
N GLN A 433 16.13 -28.57 26.73
CA GLN A 433 14.98 -27.67 26.64
C GLN A 433 15.36 -26.19 26.82
N ARG A 434 16.20 -25.86 27.82
CA ARG A 434 16.62 -24.47 28.01
C ARG A 434 17.40 -23.90 26.83
N GLY A 435 18.26 -24.70 26.21
CA GLY A 435 19.00 -24.25 25.03
C GLY A 435 18.07 -24.00 23.83
N LEU A 436 17.07 -24.86 23.61
CA LEU A 436 16.05 -24.66 22.59
C LEU A 436 15.26 -23.35 22.78
N MET A 437 15.04 -22.92 24.02
CA MET A 437 14.28 -21.69 24.31
C MET A 437 15.15 -20.42 24.33
N ILE A 438 16.48 -20.57 24.30
CA ILE A 438 17.42 -19.43 24.29
C ILE A 438 17.88 -19.11 22.87
N MET A 439 18.04 -20.14 22.03
CA MET A 439 18.33 -20.01 20.59
C MET A 439 17.07 -19.65 19.81
#